data_AF-A0A934B8C0-F1
#
_entry.id   AF-A0A934B8C0-F1
#
_cell.length_a   1.000
_cell.length_b   1.000
_cell.length_c   1.000
_cell.angle_alpha   90.00
_cell.angle_beta   90.00
_cell.angle_gamma   90.00
#
_symmetry.space_group_name_H-M   'P 1'
#
loop_
_entity.id
_entity.type
_entity.pdbx_description
1 polymer ?
#
loop_
_entity_poly.entity_id
_entity_poly.type
_entity_poly.pdbx_seq_one_letter_code
_entity_poly.pdbx_strand_id
1 'polypeptide(L)'
;MEKAVPPNKRKGLRTGFTTGACAAAAAKAAARCLVKGVMLSEIETTLPNRSRVTFVLARCERVASRVMCSIIKDAGDDPDCTHGAELIAEVELSTEPGVEIRGGHGVARVTKAGLGLEIGGPAINPVPRRNITEMVEEELAGSPYAGAVVTIAVPGGEEMAKQTTNARLGLLGGISILGTTGIVRPYSTAAFKASVMQEIDVAEVGGL
;
A
#
# COMPACT_ATOMS: atom_id res chain seq x y z
N MET A 1 -11.81 -52.87 18.26
CA MET A 1 -11.06 -51.67 18.71
C MET A 1 -10.82 -50.79 17.49
N GLU A 2 -11.68 -49.81 17.29
CA GLU A 2 -11.64 -48.91 16.15
C GLU A 2 -10.86 -47.65 16.57
N LYS A 3 -9.70 -47.41 15.96
CA LYS A 3 -8.89 -46.23 16.27
C LYS A 3 -9.58 -45.02 15.63
N ALA A 4 -10.10 -44.14 16.48
CA ALA A 4 -10.61 -42.84 16.08
C ALA A 4 -9.53 -42.05 15.33
N VAL A 5 -9.81 -41.72 14.07
CA VAL A 5 -9.03 -40.75 13.30
C VAL A 5 -9.29 -39.37 13.92
N PRO A 6 -8.27 -38.64 14.39
CA PRO A 6 -8.50 -37.34 14.98
C PRO A 6 -9.05 -36.37 13.92
N PRO A 7 -10.03 -35.51 14.27
CA PRO A 7 -10.55 -34.53 13.33
C PRO A 7 -9.42 -33.56 12.94
N ASN A 8 -9.11 -33.54 11.65
CA ASN A 8 -8.12 -32.64 11.08
C ASN A 8 -8.61 -31.19 11.26
N LYS A 9 -8.15 -30.51 12.32
CA LYS A 9 -8.33 -29.06 12.49
C LYS A 9 -7.50 -28.37 11.41
N ARG A 10 -8.04 -28.23 10.19
CA ARG A 10 -7.52 -27.29 9.20
C ARG A 10 -7.63 -25.88 9.79
N LYS A 11 -6.56 -25.40 10.44
CA LYS A 11 -6.34 -23.96 10.61
C LYS A 11 -6.34 -23.39 9.18
N GLY A 12 -7.27 -22.46 8.90
CA GLY A 12 -7.30 -21.79 7.60
C GLY A 12 -5.98 -21.07 7.32
N LEU A 13 -5.64 -20.93 6.05
CA LEU A 13 -4.46 -20.18 5.62
C LEU A 13 -4.58 -18.72 6.10
N ARG A 14 -3.46 -18.15 6.56
CA ARG A 14 -3.39 -16.82 7.13
C ARG A 14 -3.50 -15.75 6.05
N THR A 15 -4.38 -14.78 6.26
CA THR A 15 -4.47 -13.59 5.41
C THR A 15 -3.37 -12.59 5.74
N GLY A 16 -3.04 -11.73 4.79
CA GLY A 16 -2.12 -10.62 4.96
C GLY A 16 -2.73 -9.28 4.57
N PHE A 17 -1.86 -8.30 4.37
CA PHE A 17 -2.22 -6.92 4.00
C PHE A 17 -1.61 -6.55 2.67
N THR A 18 -2.33 -5.73 1.90
CA THR A 18 -1.85 -5.27 0.59
C THR A 18 -0.81 -4.17 0.74
N THR A 19 -0.02 -3.89 -0.32
CA THR A 19 0.93 -2.76 -0.31
C THR A 19 0.21 -1.43 -0.04
N GLY A 20 -1.00 -1.25 -0.57
CA GLY A 20 -1.85 -0.08 -0.29
C GLY A 20 -2.25 0.06 1.18
N ALA A 21 -2.60 -1.02 1.87
CA ALA A 21 -2.95 -0.98 3.29
C ALA A 21 -1.75 -0.56 4.16
N CYS A 22 -0.59 -1.16 3.91
CA CYS A 22 0.65 -0.82 4.59
C CYS A 22 1.05 0.65 4.33
N ALA A 23 0.94 1.14 3.10
CA ALA A 23 1.22 2.53 2.74
C ALA A 23 0.25 3.52 3.44
N ALA A 24 -1.05 3.21 3.48
CA ALA A 24 -2.04 4.04 4.17
C ALA A 24 -1.81 4.08 5.70
N ALA A 25 -1.48 2.93 6.31
CA ALA A 25 -1.13 2.87 7.73
C ALA A 25 0.12 3.71 8.06
N ALA A 26 1.19 3.58 7.25
CA ALA A 26 2.41 4.38 7.40
C ALA A 26 2.11 5.89 7.27
N ALA A 27 1.33 6.29 6.26
CA ALA A 27 0.97 7.69 6.05
C ALA A 27 0.13 8.25 7.21
N LYS A 28 -0.84 7.48 7.72
CA LYS A 28 -1.64 7.84 8.90
C LYS A 28 -0.75 8.08 10.12
N ALA A 29 0.16 7.14 10.40
CA ALA A 29 1.07 7.25 11.54
C ALA A 29 1.95 8.51 11.43
N ALA A 30 2.52 8.77 10.25
CA ALA A 30 3.37 9.94 10.05
C ALA A 30 2.58 11.26 10.22
N ALA A 31 1.38 11.36 9.65
CA ALA A 31 0.49 12.50 9.85
C ALA A 31 0.14 12.70 11.34
N ARG A 32 -0.24 11.63 12.04
CA ARG A 32 -0.54 11.67 13.48
C ARG A 32 0.65 12.15 14.31
N CYS A 33 1.86 11.67 14.01
CA CYS A 33 3.07 12.08 14.71
C CYS A 33 3.36 13.58 14.52
N LEU A 34 3.10 14.13 13.33
CA LEU A 34 3.25 15.56 13.05
C LEU A 34 2.20 16.39 13.79
N VAL A 35 0.93 15.98 13.74
CA VAL A 35 -0.19 16.70 14.36
C VAL A 35 -0.11 16.67 15.89
N LYS A 36 0.25 15.52 16.47
CA LYS A 36 0.27 15.32 17.92
C LYS A 36 1.64 15.58 18.57
N GLY A 37 2.71 15.66 17.78
CA GLY A 37 4.07 15.86 18.28
C GLY A 37 4.65 14.67 19.04
N VAL A 38 4.07 13.47 18.91
CA VAL A 38 4.52 12.25 19.60
C VAL A 38 4.87 11.16 18.60
N MET A 39 5.94 10.42 18.86
CA MET A 39 6.34 9.27 18.04
C MET A 39 5.54 8.02 18.46
N LEU A 40 5.22 7.17 17.49
CA LEU A 40 4.36 6.00 17.69
C LEU A 40 5.14 4.71 17.46
N SER A 41 4.67 3.61 18.05
CA SER A 41 5.12 2.25 17.75
C SER A 41 4.10 1.45 16.95
N GLU A 42 2.84 1.89 16.94
CA GLU A 42 1.74 1.26 16.21
C GLU A 42 0.67 2.29 15.83
N ILE A 43 -0.19 1.93 14.88
CA ILE A 43 -1.30 2.75 14.42
C ILE A 43 -2.52 1.91 14.05
N GLU A 44 -3.69 2.30 14.53
CA GLU A 44 -4.95 1.77 14.02
C GLU A 44 -5.36 2.51 12.74
N THR A 45 -5.62 1.76 11.67
CA THR A 45 -6.05 2.28 10.37
C THR A 45 -7.36 1.64 9.93
N THR A 46 -8.14 2.37 9.14
CA THR A 46 -9.32 1.83 8.47
C THR A 46 -8.95 1.43 7.05
N LEU A 47 -9.14 0.15 6.72
CA LEU A 47 -8.88 -0.41 5.40
C LEU A 47 -9.98 -0.03 4.39
N PRO A 48 -9.76 -0.20 3.08
CA PRO A 48 -10.79 0.06 2.06
C PRO A 48 -12.09 -0.72 2.24
N ASN A 49 -12.00 -1.93 2.83
CA ASN A 49 -13.17 -2.75 3.18
C ASN A 49 -13.89 -2.29 4.48
N ARG A 50 -13.50 -1.15 5.05
CA ARG A 50 -14.00 -0.55 6.31
C ARG A 50 -13.68 -1.30 7.59
N SER A 51 -12.89 -2.39 7.54
CA SER A 51 -12.35 -3.01 8.76
C SER A 51 -11.25 -2.13 9.38
N ARG A 52 -11.15 -2.17 10.72
CA ARG A 52 -10.08 -1.51 11.48
C ARG A 52 -9.01 -2.52 11.84
N VAL A 53 -7.76 -2.14 11.64
CA VAL A 53 -6.58 -2.99 11.89
C VAL A 53 -5.48 -2.16 12.51
N THR A 54 -4.81 -2.72 13.52
CA THR A 54 -3.61 -2.11 14.11
C THR A 54 -2.36 -2.66 13.42
N PHE A 55 -1.52 -1.75 12.95
CA PHE A 55 -0.23 -2.04 12.32
C PHE A 55 0.90 -1.61 13.24
N VAL A 56 1.87 -2.51 13.45
CA VAL A 56 3.12 -2.19 14.14
C VAL A 56 4.03 -1.43 13.19
N LEU A 57 4.57 -0.29 13.63
CA LEU A 57 5.52 0.50 12.87
C LEU A 57 6.89 -0.15 12.93
N ALA A 58 7.49 -0.36 11.75
CA ALA A 58 8.87 -0.80 11.64
C ALA A 58 9.84 0.35 11.94
N ARG A 59 9.51 1.54 11.44
CA ARG A 59 10.21 2.79 11.72
C ARG A 59 9.22 3.92 11.95
N CYS A 60 9.63 4.88 12.78
CA CYS A 60 8.91 6.12 13.04
C CYS A 60 9.95 7.17 13.44
N GLU A 61 10.31 8.05 12.51
CA GLU A 61 11.43 8.99 12.69
C GLU A 61 11.04 10.38 12.19
N ARG A 62 11.47 11.42 12.90
CA ARG A 62 11.31 12.80 12.47
C ARG A 62 12.52 13.21 11.62
N VAL A 63 12.26 13.72 10.43
CA VAL A 63 13.26 14.17 9.46
C VAL A 63 12.96 15.62 9.10
N ALA A 64 13.65 16.56 9.75
CA ALA A 64 13.38 18.00 9.61
C ALA A 64 11.89 18.35 9.89
N SER A 65 11.18 18.94 8.92
CA SER A 65 9.76 19.28 8.99
C SER A 65 8.82 18.09 8.73
N ARG A 66 9.38 16.91 8.45
CA ARG A 66 8.64 15.72 8.03
C ARG A 66 8.70 14.63 9.09
N VAL A 67 7.76 13.69 9.01
CA VAL A 67 7.87 12.41 9.71
C VAL A 67 7.83 11.31 8.67
N MET A 68 8.72 10.35 8.82
CA MET A 68 8.76 9.13 8.06
C MET A 68 8.33 7.97 8.96
N CYS A 69 7.35 7.20 8.51
CA CYS A 69 6.95 5.95 9.14
C CYS A 69 7.03 4.82 8.13
N SER A 70 7.22 3.60 8.59
CA SER A 70 7.20 2.43 7.72
C SER A 70 6.52 1.21 8.33
N ILE A 71 6.02 0.35 7.46
CA ILE A 71 5.38 -0.94 7.78
C ILE A 71 6.08 -2.04 6.98
N ILE A 72 6.46 -3.14 7.63
CA ILE A 72 6.85 -4.36 6.92
C ILE A 72 5.59 -5.10 6.49
N LYS A 73 5.45 -5.32 5.18
CA LYS A 73 4.29 -6.01 4.61
C LYS A 73 4.30 -7.48 4.97
N ASP A 74 3.23 -7.90 5.64
CA ASP A 74 2.92 -9.29 5.88
C ASP A 74 1.84 -9.78 4.91
N ALA A 75 2.18 -10.72 4.03
CA ALA A 75 1.27 -11.24 3.00
C ALA A 75 0.46 -12.46 3.50
N GLY A 76 0.62 -12.86 4.76
CA GLY A 76 0.01 -14.09 5.24
C GLY A 76 0.74 -15.31 4.67
N ASP A 77 -0.02 -16.28 4.21
CA ASP A 77 0.49 -17.49 3.53
C ASP A 77 0.41 -17.38 2.00
N ASP A 78 0.18 -16.18 1.45
CA ASP A 78 0.17 -15.94 0.00
C ASP A 78 1.61 -15.84 -0.54
N PRO A 79 1.95 -16.53 -1.65
CA PRO A 79 3.26 -16.44 -2.28
C PRO A 79 3.42 -15.12 -3.06
N ASP A 80 3.39 -14.00 -2.34
CA ASP A 80 3.44 -12.64 -2.86
C ASP A 80 4.90 -12.14 -2.88
N CYS A 81 5.40 -11.73 -4.06
CA CYS A 81 6.75 -11.22 -4.25
C CYS A 81 7.08 -9.95 -3.43
N THR A 82 6.06 -9.27 -2.90
CA THR A 82 6.19 -8.09 -2.03
C THR A 82 6.01 -8.43 -0.55
N HIS A 83 5.96 -9.71 -0.17
CA HIS A 83 6.05 -10.11 1.24
C HIS A 83 7.40 -9.69 1.84
N GLY A 84 7.38 -9.13 3.05
CA GLY A 84 8.56 -8.60 3.72
C GLY A 84 9.02 -7.23 3.20
N ALA A 85 8.35 -6.67 2.18
CA ALA A 85 8.67 -5.33 1.69
C ALA A 85 8.43 -4.28 2.77
N GLU A 86 9.36 -3.34 2.92
CA GLU A 86 9.17 -2.15 3.74
C GLU A 86 8.41 -1.08 2.93
N LEU A 87 7.23 -0.70 3.40
CA LEU A 87 6.43 0.38 2.82
C LEU A 87 6.67 1.63 3.67
N ILE A 88 7.32 2.62 3.09
CA ILE A 88 7.66 3.89 3.72
C ILE A 88 6.65 4.95 3.28
N ALA A 89 6.17 5.76 4.23
CA ALA A 89 5.48 7.00 3.96
C ALA A 89 6.19 8.15 4.68
N GLU A 90 6.64 9.14 3.92
CA GLU A 90 7.11 10.42 4.43
C GLU A 90 6.01 11.46 4.25
N VAL A 91 5.65 12.15 5.33
CA VAL A 91 4.57 13.15 5.34
C VAL A 91 5.11 14.52 5.71
N GLU A 92 4.65 15.52 4.99
CA GLU A 92 4.83 16.94 5.28
C GLU A 92 3.44 17.58 5.37
N LEU A 93 3.16 18.30 6.46
CA LEU A 93 1.85 18.95 6.64
C LEU A 93 1.79 20.29 5.88
N SER A 94 0.60 20.63 5.38
CA SER A 94 0.34 21.84 4.61
C SER A 94 -0.84 22.61 5.20
N THR A 95 -0.79 23.94 5.11
CA THR A 95 -1.94 24.82 5.37
C THR A 95 -2.86 24.96 4.16
N GLU A 96 -2.41 24.53 2.98
CA GLU A 96 -3.22 24.47 1.77
C GLU A 96 -4.07 23.19 1.74
N PRO A 97 -5.30 23.25 1.23
CA PRO A 97 -6.20 22.11 1.22
C PRO A 97 -5.73 21.00 0.28
N GLY A 98 -5.89 19.75 0.72
CA GLY A 98 -5.75 18.55 -0.10
C GLY A 98 -4.51 17.70 0.22
N VAL A 99 -4.58 16.44 -0.20
CA VAL A 99 -3.49 15.47 -0.01
C VAL A 99 -2.83 15.16 -1.35
N GLU A 100 -1.60 15.64 -1.51
CA GLU A 100 -0.76 15.31 -2.67
C GLU A 100 -0.01 14.00 -2.42
N ILE A 101 -0.19 13.00 -3.29
CA ILE A 101 0.49 11.71 -3.18
C ILE A 101 1.56 11.58 -4.26
N ARG A 102 2.82 11.46 -3.83
CA ARG A 102 4.01 11.27 -4.65
C ARG A 102 4.55 9.84 -4.52
N GLY A 103 5.21 9.35 -5.56
CA GLY A 103 6.01 8.14 -5.52
C GLY A 103 7.49 8.48 -5.38
N GLY A 104 8.15 7.88 -4.40
CA GLY A 104 9.59 7.88 -4.20
C GLY A 104 10.25 6.63 -4.78
N HIS A 105 11.46 6.34 -4.30
CA HIS A 105 12.25 5.20 -4.78
C HIS A 105 11.49 3.87 -4.63
N GLY A 106 11.62 3.00 -5.63
CA GLY A 106 11.00 1.66 -5.64
C GLY A 106 9.48 1.63 -5.82
N VAL A 107 8.82 2.78 -6.01
CA VAL A 107 7.46 2.85 -6.55
C VAL A 107 7.56 3.03 -8.06
N ALA A 108 6.87 2.18 -8.83
CA ALA A 108 6.92 2.25 -10.29
C ALA A 108 6.39 3.59 -10.81
N ARG A 109 6.90 4.02 -11.97
CA ARG A 109 6.36 5.11 -12.77
C ARG A 109 5.61 4.54 -13.97
N VAL A 110 4.46 5.12 -14.27
CA VAL A 110 3.61 4.72 -15.39
C VAL A 110 4.17 5.30 -16.69
N THR A 111 4.38 4.46 -17.70
CA THR A 111 4.93 4.86 -19.00
C THR A 111 4.03 4.48 -20.18
N LYS A 112 2.97 3.70 -19.94
CA LYS A 112 1.97 3.32 -20.95
C LYS A 112 0.56 3.66 -20.46
N ALA A 113 -0.34 3.91 -21.40
CA ALA A 113 -1.77 4.01 -21.12
C ALA A 113 -2.38 2.62 -20.85
N GLY A 114 -3.62 2.59 -20.37
CA GLY A 114 -4.41 1.35 -20.17
C GLY A 114 -4.64 0.97 -18.71
N LEU A 115 -3.77 1.36 -17.78
CA LEU A 115 -3.92 0.99 -16.36
C LEU A 115 -4.87 1.89 -15.55
N GLY A 116 -5.53 2.86 -16.19
CA GLY A 116 -6.31 3.88 -15.48
C GLY A 116 -5.47 4.79 -14.58
N LEU A 117 -4.16 4.86 -14.82
CA LEU A 117 -3.20 5.69 -14.10
C LEU A 117 -2.62 6.76 -15.02
N GLU A 118 -2.29 7.91 -14.43
CA GLU A 118 -1.67 9.02 -15.15
C GLU A 118 -0.29 8.63 -15.70
N ILE A 119 -0.07 8.85 -16.99
CA ILE A 119 1.24 8.64 -17.61
C ILE A 119 2.25 9.60 -16.98
N GLY A 120 3.35 9.03 -16.51
CA GLY A 120 4.38 9.73 -15.77
C GLY A 120 4.09 9.93 -14.29
N GLY A 121 2.90 9.55 -13.82
CA GLY A 121 2.57 9.48 -12.41
C GLY A 121 3.15 8.23 -11.74
N PRO A 122 3.11 8.17 -10.40
CA PRO A 122 3.49 6.98 -9.65
C PRO A 122 2.40 5.91 -9.73
N ALA A 123 2.82 4.64 -9.71
CA ALA A 123 2.00 3.44 -9.81
C ALA A 123 1.21 3.15 -8.52
N ILE A 124 0.43 4.14 -8.07
CA ILE A 124 -0.41 4.06 -6.88
C ILE A 124 -1.86 4.06 -7.35
N ASN A 125 -2.55 2.93 -7.14
CA ASN A 125 -3.89 2.70 -7.68
C ASN A 125 -4.96 3.58 -7.01
N PRO A 126 -6.10 3.83 -7.68
CA PRO A 126 -7.16 4.71 -7.17
C PRO A 126 -7.66 4.35 -5.76
N VAL A 127 -7.83 3.05 -5.46
CA VAL A 127 -8.28 2.60 -4.14
C VAL A 127 -7.24 2.87 -3.04
N PRO A 128 -5.96 2.46 -3.18
CA PRO A 128 -4.91 2.89 -2.25
C PRO A 128 -4.76 4.41 -2.13
N ARG A 129 -4.83 5.17 -3.24
CA ARG A 129 -4.78 6.65 -3.20
C ARG A 129 -5.88 7.20 -2.30
N ARG A 130 -7.12 6.79 -2.53
CA ARG A 130 -8.26 7.20 -1.69
C ARG A 130 -8.04 6.82 -0.23
N ASN A 131 -7.56 5.61 0.05
CA ASN A 131 -7.35 5.18 1.42
C ASN A 131 -6.24 5.97 2.13
N ILE A 132 -5.13 6.26 1.45
CA ILE A 132 -4.06 7.12 1.98
C ILE A 132 -4.64 8.51 2.29
N THR A 133 -5.37 9.11 1.35
CA THR A 133 -6.03 10.42 1.53
C THR A 133 -6.96 10.42 2.73
N GLU A 134 -7.91 9.47 2.80
CA GLU A 134 -8.89 9.37 3.91
C GLU A 134 -8.18 9.25 5.26
N MET A 135 -7.13 8.44 5.35
CA MET A 135 -6.42 8.20 6.61
C MET A 135 -5.55 9.39 7.05
N VAL A 136 -4.99 10.13 6.11
CA VAL A 136 -4.27 11.38 6.41
C VAL A 136 -5.27 12.45 6.85
N GLU A 137 -6.35 12.66 6.10
CA GLU A 137 -7.40 13.63 6.43
C GLU A 137 -8.04 13.37 7.80
N GLU A 138 -8.21 12.11 8.21
CA GLU A 138 -8.67 11.74 9.55
C GLU A 138 -7.78 12.34 10.65
N GLU A 139 -6.46 12.37 10.46
CA GLU A 139 -5.51 12.94 11.42
C GLU A 139 -5.43 14.47 11.35
N LEU A 140 -5.71 15.06 10.19
CA LEU A 140 -5.75 16.52 10.01
C LEU A 140 -7.02 17.14 10.60
N ALA A 141 -8.09 16.36 10.76
CA ALA A 141 -9.37 16.84 11.28
C ALA A 141 -9.20 17.52 12.66
N GLY A 142 -9.59 18.80 12.73
CA GLY A 142 -9.46 19.62 13.94
C GLY A 142 -8.03 20.10 14.25
N SER A 143 -7.08 19.85 13.35
CA SER A 143 -5.74 20.42 13.39
C SER A 143 -5.69 21.77 12.63
N PRO A 144 -4.63 22.58 12.77
CA PRO A 144 -4.45 23.82 11.99
C PRO A 144 -4.02 23.57 10.53
N TYR A 145 -3.83 22.32 10.12
CA TYR A 145 -3.38 21.93 8.78
C TYR A 145 -4.58 21.52 7.93
N ALA A 146 -4.61 21.97 6.67
CA ALA A 146 -5.68 21.67 5.72
C ALA A 146 -5.30 20.61 4.68
N GLY A 147 -4.02 20.22 4.64
CA GLY A 147 -3.53 19.26 3.67
C GLY A 147 -2.18 18.66 4.06
N ALA A 148 -1.65 17.84 3.15
CA ALA A 148 -0.37 17.19 3.32
C ALA A 148 0.24 16.76 1.98
N VAL A 149 1.56 16.66 1.95
CA VAL A 149 2.30 15.96 0.90
C VAL A 149 2.73 14.62 1.47
N VAL A 150 2.36 13.53 0.79
CA VAL A 150 2.67 12.15 1.17
C VAL A 150 3.57 11.54 0.09
N THR A 151 4.78 11.17 0.44
CA THR A 151 5.69 10.46 -0.47
C THR A 151 5.80 9.01 -0.05
N ILE A 152 5.36 8.10 -0.93
CA ILE A 152 5.43 6.65 -0.69
C ILE A 152 6.69 6.08 -1.34
N ALA A 153 7.47 5.30 -0.60
CA ALA A 153 8.66 4.63 -1.12
C ALA A 153 8.73 3.17 -0.68
N VAL A 154 9.44 2.36 -1.45
CA VAL A 154 9.62 0.93 -1.19
C VAL A 154 11.09 0.56 -1.44
N PRO A 155 11.95 0.55 -0.41
CA PRO A 155 13.32 0.06 -0.55
C PRO A 155 13.33 -1.34 -1.20
N GLY A 156 14.18 -1.53 -2.21
CA GLY A 156 14.24 -2.79 -2.98
C GLY A 156 13.07 -3.02 -3.94
N GLY A 157 12.14 -2.06 -4.09
CA GLY A 157 10.97 -2.17 -4.98
C GLY A 157 11.34 -2.41 -6.45
N GLU A 158 12.44 -1.84 -6.93
CA GLU A 158 12.91 -2.10 -8.30
C GLU A 158 13.34 -3.56 -8.50
N GLU A 159 13.99 -4.17 -7.51
CA GLU A 159 14.41 -5.57 -7.57
C GLU A 159 13.19 -6.51 -7.51
N MET A 160 12.25 -6.24 -6.60
CA MET A 160 10.99 -7.00 -6.52
C MET A 160 10.20 -6.94 -7.83
N ALA A 161 10.18 -5.78 -8.50
CA ALA A 161 9.46 -5.59 -9.75
C ALA A 161 9.95 -6.51 -10.88
N LYS A 162 11.21 -6.99 -10.85
CA LYS A 162 11.75 -7.94 -11.84
C LYS A 162 11.04 -9.29 -11.81
N GLN A 163 10.40 -9.64 -10.69
CA GLN A 163 9.61 -10.86 -10.52
C GLN A 163 8.14 -10.70 -10.93
N THR A 164 7.77 -9.54 -11.49
CA THR A 164 6.38 -9.20 -11.86
C THR A 164 6.23 -9.00 -13.36
N THR A 165 4.99 -8.91 -13.86
CA THR A 165 4.70 -8.50 -15.24
C THR A 165 4.65 -6.98 -15.43
N ASN A 166 4.95 -6.18 -14.38
CA ASN A 166 4.83 -4.72 -14.36
C ASN A 166 5.55 -4.04 -15.52
N ALA A 167 6.77 -4.47 -15.87
CA ALA A 167 7.52 -3.87 -16.97
C ALA A 167 6.80 -3.98 -18.32
N ARG A 168 6.09 -5.10 -18.55
CA ARG A 168 5.28 -5.29 -19.78
C ARG A 168 4.10 -4.34 -19.82
N LEU A 169 3.49 -4.10 -18.66
CA LEU A 169 2.39 -3.15 -18.44
C LEU A 169 2.82 -1.68 -18.50
N GLY A 170 4.12 -1.39 -18.68
CA GLY A 170 4.64 -0.01 -18.69
C GLY A 170 4.78 0.59 -17.29
N LEU A 171 5.06 -0.24 -16.30
CA LEU A 171 5.36 0.18 -14.93
C LEU A 171 6.85 -0.07 -14.66
N LEU A 172 7.64 1.00 -14.60
CA LEU A 172 9.11 0.93 -14.54
C LEU A 172 9.67 1.52 -13.25
N GLY A 173 10.82 0.99 -12.78
CA GLY A 173 11.56 1.54 -11.63
C GLY A 173 11.02 1.15 -10.24
N GLY A 174 10.04 0.23 -10.16
CA GLY A 174 9.48 -0.17 -8.88
C GLY A 174 8.24 -1.06 -8.95
N ILE A 175 7.66 -1.33 -7.78
CA ILE A 175 6.39 -2.05 -7.67
C ILE A 175 5.19 -1.08 -7.68
N SER A 176 4.01 -1.64 -7.92
CA SER A 176 2.75 -0.94 -7.76
C SER A 176 2.28 -0.94 -6.30
N ILE A 177 1.71 0.19 -5.87
CA ILE A 177 0.94 0.27 -4.62
C ILE A 177 -0.53 -0.03 -4.97
N LEU A 178 -1.00 -1.19 -4.54
CA LEU A 178 -2.27 -1.76 -4.97
C LEU A 178 -3.00 -2.50 -3.84
N GLY A 179 -4.25 -2.89 -4.12
CA GLY A 179 -5.13 -3.58 -3.18
C GLY A 179 -6.50 -2.93 -3.10
N THR A 180 -7.55 -3.70 -3.37
CA THR A 180 -8.93 -3.21 -3.42
C THR A 180 -9.63 -3.24 -2.06
N THR A 181 -9.26 -4.19 -1.20
CA THR A 181 -9.89 -4.38 0.12
C THR A 181 -8.95 -4.05 1.28
N GLY A 182 -7.65 -3.92 1.00
CA GLY A 182 -6.58 -3.86 2.01
C GLY A 182 -6.12 -5.22 2.53
N ILE A 183 -6.79 -6.32 2.16
CA ILE A 183 -6.49 -7.68 2.61
C ILE A 183 -5.96 -8.53 1.45
N VAL A 184 -4.89 -9.26 1.72
CA VAL A 184 -4.36 -10.34 0.87
C VAL A 184 -4.94 -11.67 1.36
N ARG A 185 -5.53 -12.44 0.45
CA ARG A 185 -6.03 -13.79 0.72
C ARG A 185 -5.18 -14.80 -0.05
N PRO A 186 -4.59 -15.81 0.62
CA PRO A 186 -3.76 -16.81 -0.03
C PRO A 186 -4.45 -17.50 -1.21
N TYR A 187 -3.76 -17.57 -2.35
CA TYR A 187 -4.23 -18.26 -3.56
C TYR A 187 -5.59 -17.75 -4.07
N SER A 188 -5.84 -16.45 -3.90
CA SER A 188 -7.12 -15.83 -4.26
C SER A 188 -7.29 -15.74 -5.78
N THR A 189 -8.36 -16.34 -6.29
CA THR A 189 -8.83 -16.13 -7.68
C THR A 189 -9.12 -14.65 -7.98
N ALA A 190 -9.47 -13.86 -6.96
CA ALA A 190 -9.68 -12.42 -7.15
C ALA A 190 -8.36 -11.67 -7.40
N ALA A 191 -7.26 -12.09 -6.77
CA ALA A 191 -5.93 -11.50 -7.03
C ALA A 191 -5.45 -11.85 -8.45
N PHE A 192 -5.61 -13.12 -8.85
CA PHE A 192 -5.30 -13.56 -10.21
C PHE A 192 -6.17 -12.87 -11.26
N LYS A 193 -7.48 -12.72 -11.01
CA LYS A 193 -8.36 -11.98 -11.92
C LYS A 193 -7.90 -10.53 -12.07
N ALA A 194 -7.52 -9.87 -10.98
CA ALA A 194 -7.06 -8.48 -11.03
C ALA A 194 -5.81 -8.32 -11.91
N SER A 195 -4.82 -9.23 -11.80
CA SER A 195 -3.62 -9.17 -12.65
C SER A 195 -3.94 -9.39 -14.13
N VAL A 196 -4.84 -10.34 -14.44
CA VAL A 196 -5.27 -10.59 -15.83
C VAL A 196 -6.03 -9.39 -16.41
N MET A 197 -6.92 -8.76 -15.63
CA MET A 197 -7.65 -7.58 -16.09
C MET A 197 -6.68 -6.44 -16.45
N GLN A 198 -5.65 -6.20 -15.63
CA GLN A 198 -4.65 -5.17 -15.95
C GLN A 198 -3.87 -5.45 -17.24
N GLU A 199 -3.60 -6.73 -17.55
CA GLU A 199 -2.97 -7.13 -18.81
C GLU A 199 -3.89 -6.91 -20.01
N ILE A 200 -5.19 -7.22 -19.87
CA ILE A 200 -6.20 -7.00 -20.90
C ILE A 200 -6.37 -5.49 -21.17
N ASP A 201 -6.53 -4.68 -20.13
CA ASP A 201 -6.77 -3.24 -20.26
C ASP A 201 -5.60 -2.53 -20.99
N VAL A 202 -4.36 -2.99 -20.75
CA VAL A 202 -3.18 -2.48 -21.47
C VAL A 202 -3.12 -2.98 -22.92
N ALA A 203 -3.55 -4.21 -23.19
CA ALA A 203 -3.60 -4.77 -24.53
C ALA A 203 -4.64 -4.06 -25.41
N GLU A 204 -5.85 -3.82 -24.89
CA GLU A 204 -6.94 -3.14 -25.60
C GLU A 204 -6.52 -1.73 -26.04
N VAL A 205 -5.94 -0.94 -25.13
CA VAL A 205 -5.45 0.40 -25.45
C VAL A 205 -4.23 0.36 -26.38
N GLY A 206 -3.45 -0.72 -26.32
CA GLY A 206 -2.30 -0.97 -27.20
C GLY A 206 -2.66 -1.42 -28.62
N GLY A 207 -3.94 -1.64 -28.93
CA GLY A 207 -4.43 -2.01 -30.26
C GLY A 207 -4.39 -3.51 -30.58
N LEU A 208 -4.50 -4.37 -29.57
CA LEU A 208 -4.73 -5.82 -29.72
C LEU A 208 -6.22 -6.16 -29.68
#